data_AF-A0A7W1MRV5-F1
#
_entry.id   AF-A0A7W1MRV5-F1
#
_cell.length_a   1.000
_cell.length_b   1.000
_cell.length_c   1.000
_cell.angle_alpha   90.00
_cell.angle_beta   90.00
_cell.angle_gamma   90.00
#
_symmetry.space_group_name_H-M   'P 1'
#
loop_
_entity.id
_entity.type
_entity.pdbx_description
1 polymer ?
#
loop_
_entity_poly.entity_id
_entity_poly.type
_entity_poly.pdbx_seq_one_letter_code
_entity_poly.pdbx_strand_id
1 'polypeptide(L)' 'MTHFEEYLEHLQRFEIQPGLERVHALLARLDEPQQKYPHVLVGGTNGKGSTCEFLA' A
#
# COMPACT_ATOMS: atom_id res chain seq x y z
N MET A 1 17.48 12.70 -1.13
CA MET A 1 16.30 12.01 -1.66
C MET A 1 16.60 11.52 -3.05
N THR A 2 16.13 10.34 -3.39
CA THR A 2 16.17 9.84 -4.77
C THR A 2 15.13 10.57 -5.61
N HIS A 3 15.34 10.68 -6.93
CA HIS A 3 14.35 11.27 -7.85
C HIS A 3 12.97 10.59 -7.75
N PHE A 4 12.96 9.31 -7.38
CA PHE A 4 11.74 8.54 -7.14
C PHE A 4 11.00 8.97 -5.87
N GLU A 5 11.70 9.20 -4.76
CA GLU A 5 11.11 9.72 -3.52
C GLU A 5 10.46 11.09 -3.77
N GLU A 6 11.16 11.99 -4.46
CA GLU A 6 10.63 13.31 -4.85
C GLU A 6 9.35 13.18 -5.67
N TYR A 7 9.31 12.29 -6.66
CA TYR A 7 8.11 12.04 -7.46
C TYR A 7 6.93 11.59 -6.59
N LEU A 8 7.14 10.68 -5.64
CA LEU A 8 6.07 10.18 -4.76
C LEU A 8 5.57 11.25 -3.79
N GLU A 9 6.44 12.08 -3.23
CA GLU A 9 6.05 13.18 -2.34
C GLU A 9 5.14 14.19 -3.06
N HIS A 10 5.39 14.48 -4.33
CA HIS A 10 4.52 15.35 -5.11
C HIS A 10 3.10 14.80 -5.28
N LEU A 11 2.91 13.47 -5.23
CA LEU A 11 1.59 12.83 -5.29
C LEU A 11 0.82 12.92 -3.96
N GLN A 12 1.51 13.14 -2.82
CA GLN A 12 0.90 13.29 -1.49
C GLN A 12 0.25 14.66 -1.26
N ARG A 13 0.32 15.56 -2.25
CA ARG A 13 -0.21 16.93 -2.17
C ARG A 13 -1.74 17.00 -2.06
N PHE A 14 -2.43 15.88 -2.23
CA PHE A 14 -3.88 15.74 -2.07
C PHE A 14 -4.22 15.16 -0.69
N GLU A 15 -5.36 15.57 -0.11
CA GLU A 15 -5.87 14.99 1.13
C GLU A 15 -6.04 13.47 1.02
N ILE A 16 -5.96 12.77 2.17
CA ILE A 16 -6.27 11.34 2.21
C ILE A 16 -7.73 11.17 1.81
N GLN A 17 -7.95 10.59 0.63
CA GLN A 17 -9.26 10.21 0.12
C GLN A 17 -9.42 8.69 0.27
N PRO A 18 -10.15 8.20 1.30
CA PRO A 18 -10.45 6.79 1.46
C PRO A 18 -11.29 6.28 0.28
N GLY A 19 -11.05 5.03 -0.10
CA GLY A 19 -11.66 4.38 -1.26
C GLY A 19 -10.67 3.40 -1.88
N LEU A 20 -11.19 2.36 -2.54
CA LEU A 20 -10.37 1.31 -3.16
C LEU A 20 -10.40 1.36 -4.70
N GLU A 21 -11.19 2.26 -5.28
CA GLU A 21 -11.47 2.32 -6.71
C GLU A 21 -10.19 2.56 -7.51
N ARG A 22 -9.35 3.50 -7.05
CA ARG A 22 -8.08 3.85 -7.71
C ARG A 22 -7.09 2.70 -7.70
N VAL A 23 -6.94 2.02 -6.55
CA VAL A 23 -5.97 0.93 -6.42
C VAL A 23 -6.46 -0.33 -7.14
N HIS A 24 -7.74 -0.66 -7.10
CA HIS A 24 -8.30 -1.77 -7.87
C HIS A 24 -8.14 -1.56 -9.39
N ALA A 25 -8.37 -0.35 -9.89
CA ALA A 25 -8.16 -0.03 -11.31
C ALA A 25 -6.68 -0.16 -11.75
N LEU A 26 -5.72 0.05 -10.84
CA LEU A 26 -4.31 -0.17 -11.07
C LEU A 26 -3.97 -1.67 -11.06
N LEU A 27 -4.44 -2.41 -10.05
CA LEU A 27 -4.18 -3.83 -9.89
C LEU A 27 -4.72 -4.64 -11.09
N ALA A 28 -5.91 -4.28 -11.61
CA ALA A 28 -6.47 -4.89 -12.82
C ALA A 28 -5.57 -4.70 -14.05
N ARG A 29 -4.91 -3.54 -14.19
CA ARG A 29 -3.95 -3.29 -15.30
C ARG A 29 -2.64 -4.06 -15.13
N LEU A 30 -2.33 -4.50 -13.91
CA LEU A 30 -1.13 -5.26 -13.57
C LEU A 30 -1.40 -6.77 -13.47
N ASP A 31 -2.56 -7.24 -13.93
CA ASP A 31 -2.97 -8.65 -13.89
C ASP A 31 -3.04 -9.20 -12.45
N GLU A 32 -3.70 -8.45 -11.56
CA GLU A 32 -4.05 -8.83 -10.19
C GLU A 32 -2.90 -9.48 -9.39
N PRO A 33 -1.71 -8.82 -9.30
CA PRO A 33 -0.52 -9.43 -8.72
C PRO A 33 -0.68 -9.82 -7.25
N GLN A 34 -1.51 -9.11 -6.50
CA GLN A 34 -1.82 -9.39 -5.09
C GLN A 34 -2.51 -10.75 -4.86
N GLN A 35 -3.08 -11.37 -5.91
CA GLN A 35 -3.68 -12.70 -5.84
C GLN A 35 -2.66 -13.82 -6.08
N LYS A 36 -1.43 -13.51 -6.50
CA LYS A 36 -0.43 -14.49 -6.94
C LYS A 36 0.43 -15.06 -5.82
N TYR A 37 0.22 -14.63 -4.57
CA TYR A 37 0.99 -15.09 -3.42
C TYR A 37 0.17 -15.00 -2.11
N PRO A 38 0.42 -15.88 -1.13
CA PRO A 38 -0.20 -15.79 0.17
C PRO A 38 0.26 -14.52 0.91
N HIS A 39 -0.66 -13.87 1.61
CA HIS A 39 -0.37 -12.64 2.35
C HIS A 39 -1.22 -12.54 3.62
N VAL A 40 -0.72 -11.77 4.59
CA VAL A 40 -1.43 -11.43 5.83
C VAL A 40 -1.62 -9.93 5.90
N LEU A 41 -2.87 -9.47 6.04
CA LEU A 41 -3.20 -8.06 6.22
C LEU A 41 -3.34 -7.75 7.72
N VAL A 42 -2.47 -6.89 8.26
CA VAL A 42 -2.46 -6.51 9.68
C VAL A 42 -3.04 -5.11 9.87
N GLY A 43 -4.22 -5.04 10.50
CA GLY A 43 -4.89 -3.79 10.88
C GLY A 43 -4.78 -3.47 12.38
N GLY A 44 -5.15 -2.25 12.78
CA GLY A 44 -5.24 -1.83 14.19
C GLY A 44 -4.64 -0.45 14.46
N THR A 45 -4.98 0.18 15.58
CA THR A 45 -4.43 1.50 15.96
C THR A 45 -2.96 1.39 16.35
N ASN A 46 -2.62 0.41 17.18
CA ASN A 46 -1.27 0.15 17.69
C ASN A 46 -0.81 -1.27 17.33
N GLY A 47 0.49 -1.53 17.39
CA GLY A 47 1.04 -2.89 17.29
C GLY A 47 1.21 -3.46 15.88
N LYS A 48 0.68 -2.82 14.83
CA LYS A 48 0.81 -3.30 13.42
C LYS A 48 2.24 -3.65 13.03
N GLY A 49 3.19 -2.75 13.30
CA GLY A 49 4.60 -2.94 12.96
C GLY A 49 5.24 -4.10 13.74
N SER A 50 5.07 -4.12 15.06
CA SER A 50 5.61 -5.20 15.90
C SER A 50 4.99 -6.56 15.60
N THR A 51 3.71 -6.62 15.23
CA THR A 51 3.06 -7.86 14.81
C THR A 51 3.58 -8.33 13.45
N CYS A 52 3.76 -7.43 12.48
CA CYS A 52 4.40 -7.79 11.20
C CYS A 52 5.82 -8.31 11.42
N GLU A 53 6.61 -7.67 12.29
CA GLU A 53 7.97 -8.10 12.61
C GLU A 53 7.99 -9.50 13.25
N PHE A 54 7.02 -9.81 14.11
CA PHE A 54 6.91 -11.15 14.70
C PHE A 54 6.53 -12.24 13.67
N LEU A 55 5.86 -11.87 12.59
CA LEU A 55 5.44 -12.79 11.52
C LEU A 55 6.51 -12.99 10.43
N ALA A 56 7.51 -12.11 10.35
CA ALA A 56 8.59 -12.12 9.35
C ALA A 56 9.62 -13.22 9.63
#